data_AF-A0A2D9K4C7-F1
#
_entry.id   AF-A0A2D9K4C7-F1
#
_cell.length_a   1.000
_cell.length_b   1.000
_cell.length_c   1.000
_cell.angle_alpha   90.00
_cell.angle_beta   90.00
_cell.angle_gamma   90.00
#
_symmetry.space_group_name_H-M   'P 1'
#
loop_
_entity.id
_entity.type
_entity.pdbx_description
1 polymer ?
#
loop_
_entity_poly.entity_id
_entity_poly.type
_entity_poly.pdbx_seq_one_letter_code
_entity_poly.pdbx_strand_id
1 'polypeptide(L)'
;MACVGREIDSVRSGRTTKQHLGRRLMISKILSFIILVPIAIVLIVFCVANRQAVPVSLDPIGTLPQLAFSAPLFILLLGAVILGVVLGGIGTWLTQSHYRRKSWKRKYEVERLRREASENEAKLRHLQEERAKASGTSTSLVTSRAA
;
A
#
# COMPACT_ATOMS: atom_id res chain seq x y z
N MET A 1 21.62 39.64 2.75
CA MET A 1 22.24 38.46 2.09
C MET A 1 21.97 37.11 2.79
N ALA A 2 21.03 37.00 3.75
CA ALA A 2 20.74 35.76 4.49
C ALA A 2 19.35 35.14 4.17
N CYS A 3 18.75 35.46 3.02
CA CYS A 3 17.39 35.02 2.68
C CYS A 3 17.32 33.90 1.62
N VAL A 4 18.44 33.55 0.97
CA VAL A 4 18.43 32.62 -0.18
C VAL A 4 18.66 31.16 0.23
N GLY A 5 19.09 30.91 1.48
CA GLY A 5 19.53 29.57 1.90
C GLY A 5 18.43 28.61 2.38
N ARG A 6 17.17 29.04 2.54
CA ARG A 6 16.14 28.22 3.22
C ARG A 6 15.24 27.40 2.28
N GLU A 7 15.25 27.71 0.98
CA GLU A 7 14.30 27.12 0.02
C GLU A 7 14.75 25.74 -0.51
N ILE A 8 16.05 25.40 -0.43
CA ILE A 8 16.61 24.22 -1.10
C ILE A 8 16.36 22.91 -0.32
N ASP A 9 16.05 22.99 0.99
CA ASP A 9 15.83 21.79 1.82
C ASP A 9 14.43 21.18 1.69
N SER A 10 13.44 21.91 1.17
CA SER A 10 12.04 21.46 1.11
C SER A 10 11.79 20.36 0.05
N VAL A 11 12.51 20.41 -1.08
CA VAL A 11 12.23 19.55 -2.25
C VAL A 11 12.72 18.09 -2.06
N ARG A 12 13.56 17.81 -1.05
CA ARG A 12 14.09 16.47 -0.80
C ARG A 12 13.18 15.60 0.09
N SER A 13 12.22 16.21 0.78
CA SER A 13 11.38 15.58 1.81
C SER A 13 10.16 14.80 1.28
N GLY A 14 10.05 14.59 -0.03
CA GLY A 14 8.93 13.86 -0.65
C GLY A 14 9.19 12.37 -0.95
N ARG A 15 10.40 11.85 -0.70
CA ARG A 15 10.86 10.56 -1.26
C ARG A 15 10.85 9.37 -0.29
N THR A 16 10.64 9.59 1.00
CA THR A 16 10.84 8.57 2.04
C THR A 16 9.63 7.67 2.30
N THR A 17 8.41 8.11 1.98
CA THR A 17 7.17 7.36 2.29
C THR A 17 6.92 6.16 1.38
N LYS A 18 7.53 6.08 0.19
CA LYS A 18 7.35 4.93 -0.71
C LYS A 18 8.17 3.70 -0.33
N GLN A 19 9.26 3.85 0.42
CA GLN A 19 10.16 2.72 0.70
C GLN A 19 9.74 1.87 1.91
N HIS A 20 9.06 2.44 2.91
CA HIS A 20 8.63 1.68 4.09
C HIS A 20 7.51 0.68 3.80
N LEU A 21 6.71 0.91 2.74
CA LEU A 21 5.62 0.02 2.39
C LEU A 21 6.12 -1.30 1.79
N GLY A 22 7.18 -1.25 0.96
CA GLY A 22 7.81 -2.45 0.38
C GLY A 22 8.47 -3.34 1.44
N ARG A 23 9.11 -2.73 2.44
CA ARG A 23 9.78 -3.46 3.54
C ARG A 23 8.77 -4.13 4.48
N ARG A 24 7.64 -3.47 4.80
CA ARG A 24 6.56 -4.06 5.61
C ARG A 24 5.85 -5.21 4.90
N LEU A 25 5.61 -5.10 3.59
CA LEU A 25 4.94 -6.16 2.81
C LEU A 25 5.80 -7.42 2.69
N MET A 26 7.13 -7.29 2.51
CA MET A 26 8.03 -8.45 2.50
C MET A 26 8.08 -9.12 3.88
N ILE A 27 8.20 -8.34 4.96
CA ILE A 27 8.22 -8.88 6.33
C ILE A 27 6.92 -9.63 6.66
N SER A 28 5.76 -9.05 6.36
CA SER A 28 4.47 -9.72 6.60
C SER A 28 4.30 -11.01 5.79
N LYS A 29 4.77 -11.04 4.54
CA LYS A 29 4.80 -12.26 3.73
C LYS A 29 5.75 -13.30 4.32
N ILE A 30 6.95 -12.89 4.75
CA ILE A 30 7.94 -13.78 5.37
C ILE A 30 7.41 -14.39 6.67
N LEU A 31 6.77 -13.60 7.54
CA LEU A 31 6.13 -14.11 8.75
C LEU A 31 5.00 -15.10 8.42
N SER A 32 4.20 -14.80 7.39
CA SER A 32 3.15 -15.72 6.94
C SER A 32 3.71 -17.03 6.40
N PHE A 33 4.84 -17.00 5.67
CA PHE A 33 5.53 -18.20 5.20
C PHE A 33 6.16 -18.99 6.34
N ILE A 34 6.74 -18.32 7.34
CA ILE A 34 7.27 -18.95 8.56
C ILE A 34 6.20 -19.77 9.29
N ILE A 35 4.94 -19.35 9.25
CA ILE A 35 3.83 -20.08 9.87
C ILE A 35 3.28 -21.16 8.91
N LEU A 36 3.16 -20.85 7.62
CA LEU A 36 2.57 -21.75 6.62
C LEU A 36 3.42 -22.99 6.34
N VAL A 37 4.75 -22.83 6.27
CA VAL A 37 5.69 -23.91 5.97
C VAL A 37 5.68 -25.04 7.02
N PRO A 38 5.81 -24.78 8.33
CA PRO A 38 5.78 -25.85 9.34
C PRO A 38 4.41 -26.53 9.38
N ILE A 39 3.32 -25.78 9.19
CA ILE A 39 1.97 -26.36 9.05
C ILE A 39 1.97 -27.34 7.87
N ALA A 40 2.47 -26.95 6.70
CA ALA A 40 2.56 -27.82 5.53
C ALA A 40 3.39 -29.09 5.79
N ILE A 41 4.52 -28.98 6.50
CA ILE A 41 5.36 -30.14 6.84
C ILE A 41 4.60 -31.13 7.73
N VAL A 42 3.96 -30.65 8.80
CA VAL A 42 3.16 -31.51 9.70
C VAL A 42 2.05 -32.22 8.92
N LEU A 43 1.38 -31.51 8.02
CA LEU A 43 0.32 -32.07 7.19
C LEU A 43 0.83 -33.16 6.25
N ILE A 44 1.99 -32.95 5.60
CA ILE A 44 2.62 -33.96 4.74
C ILE A 44 3.00 -35.20 5.55
N VAL A 45 3.64 -35.03 6.71
CA VAL A 45 4.02 -36.14 7.59
C VAL A 45 2.77 -36.90 8.04
N PHE A 46 1.70 -36.20 8.43
CA PHE A 46 0.42 -36.81 8.80
C PHE A 46 -0.21 -37.56 7.63
N CYS A 47 -0.15 -37.03 6.40
CA CYS A 47 -0.62 -37.71 5.18
C CYS A 47 0.15 -39.01 4.91
N VAL A 48 1.47 -38.98 5.01
CA VAL A 48 2.33 -40.14 4.73
C VAL A 48 2.16 -41.21 5.80
N ALA A 49 2.07 -40.82 7.07
CA ALA A 49 1.82 -41.73 8.18
C ALA A 49 0.42 -42.37 8.09
N ASN A 50 -0.58 -41.60 7.66
CA ASN A 50 -1.98 -42.04 7.56
C ASN A 50 -2.39 -42.30 6.09
N ARG A 51 -1.60 -43.13 5.39
CA ARG A 51 -1.91 -43.61 4.02
C ARG A 51 -3.01 -44.66 3.98
N GLN A 52 -3.42 -45.20 5.13
CA GLN A 52 -4.45 -46.22 5.22
C GLN A 52 -5.84 -45.59 5.02
N ALA A 53 -6.75 -46.35 4.40
CA ALA A 53 -8.14 -45.95 4.27
C ALA A 53 -8.82 -46.03 5.63
N VAL A 54 -9.17 -44.87 6.20
CA VAL A 54 -9.87 -44.78 7.49
C VAL A 54 -11.34 -44.51 7.19
N PRO A 55 -12.29 -45.21 7.83
CA PRO A 55 -13.70 -44.88 7.71
C PRO A 55 -13.94 -43.48 8.29
N VAL A 56 -14.37 -42.54 7.46
CA VAL A 56 -14.70 -41.17 7.88
C VAL A 56 -16.20 -40.97 7.71
N SER A 57 -16.87 -40.62 8.80
CA SER A 57 -18.27 -40.20 8.80
C SER A 57 -18.33 -38.69 8.96
N LEU A 58 -18.79 -38.00 7.92
CA LEU A 58 -19.01 -36.56 7.95
C LEU A 58 -20.42 -36.27 8.47
N ASP A 59 -20.59 -36.30 9.79
CA ASP A 59 -21.87 -36.01 10.42
C ASP A 59 -21.84 -34.65 11.16
N PRO A 60 -22.30 -33.56 10.52
CA PRO A 60 -22.27 -32.24 11.14
C PRO A 60 -23.32 -32.06 12.25
N ILE A 61 -24.34 -32.93 12.36
CA ILE A 61 -25.49 -32.75 13.28
C ILE A 61 -25.92 -34.06 14.00
N GLY A 62 -25.22 -35.17 13.81
CA GLY A 62 -25.43 -36.43 14.54
C GLY A 62 -26.54 -37.34 13.99
N THR A 63 -27.11 -37.07 12.80
CA THR A 63 -28.33 -37.74 12.33
C THR A 63 -28.27 -38.32 10.91
N LEU A 64 -27.14 -38.17 10.20
CA LEU A 64 -27.04 -38.53 8.78
C LEU A 64 -26.05 -39.70 8.56
N PRO A 65 -26.48 -40.97 8.75
CA PRO A 65 -25.62 -42.14 8.56
C PRO A 65 -25.17 -42.37 7.10
N GLN A 66 -25.80 -41.70 6.13
CA GLN A 66 -25.47 -41.87 4.70
C GLN A 66 -24.17 -41.18 4.23
N LEU A 67 -23.48 -40.41 5.08
CA LEU A 67 -22.24 -39.69 4.72
C LEU A 67 -20.97 -40.33 5.32
N ALA A 68 -21.00 -41.66 5.45
CA ALA A 68 -19.85 -42.48 5.81
C ALA A 68 -19.18 -43.04 4.56
N PHE A 69 -17.93 -42.66 4.32
CA PHE A 69 -17.13 -43.19 3.23
C PHE A 69 -15.71 -43.49 3.73
N SER A 70 -15.12 -44.56 3.19
CA SER A 70 -13.72 -44.88 3.46
C SER A 70 -12.86 -44.10 2.49
N ALA A 71 -12.21 -43.06 2.98
CA ALA A 71 -11.23 -42.30 2.22
C ALA A 71 -9.91 -42.23 3.01
N PRO A 72 -8.77 -42.30 2.33
CA PRO A 72 -7.51 -41.96 2.96
C PRO A 72 -7.55 -40.52 3.50
N LEU A 73 -7.12 -40.33 4.75
CA LEU A 73 -7.17 -39.02 5.42
C LEU A 73 -6.38 -37.94 4.67
N PHE A 74 -5.38 -38.32 3.87
CA PHE A 74 -4.60 -37.37 3.08
C PHE A 74 -5.45 -36.56 2.08
N ILE A 75 -6.52 -37.15 1.52
CA ILE A 75 -7.37 -36.47 0.52
C ILE A 75 -8.17 -35.35 1.19
N LEU A 76 -8.76 -35.64 2.36
CA LEU A 76 -9.53 -34.68 3.13
C LEU A 76 -8.64 -33.55 3.66
N LEU A 77 -7.45 -33.89 4.16
CA LEU A 77 -6.48 -32.94 4.67
C LEU A 77 -5.97 -32.02 3.56
N LEU A 78 -5.55 -32.59 2.43
CA LEU A 78 -5.07 -31.82 1.28
C LEU A 78 -6.19 -30.93 0.72
N GLY A 79 -7.42 -31.45 0.63
CA GLY A 79 -8.60 -30.69 0.24
C GLY A 79 -8.84 -29.48 1.15
N ALA A 80 -8.81 -29.66 2.48
CA ALA A 80 -8.97 -28.58 3.45
C ALA A 80 -7.87 -27.52 3.33
N VAL A 81 -6.63 -27.93 3.07
CA VAL A 81 -5.48 -27.02 2.87
C VAL A 81 -5.63 -26.22 1.59
N ILE A 82 -5.95 -26.88 0.48
CA ILE A 82 -6.21 -26.21 -0.80
C ILE A 82 -7.35 -25.20 -0.62
N LEU A 83 -8.44 -25.59 0.04
CA LEU A 83 -9.56 -24.70 0.31
C LEU A 83 -9.12 -23.49 1.15
N GLY A 84 -8.34 -23.70 2.21
CA GLY A 84 -7.80 -22.64 3.06
C GLY A 84 -6.88 -21.69 2.31
N VAL A 85 -6.01 -22.20 1.43
CA VAL A 85 -5.14 -21.39 0.57
C VAL A 85 -5.94 -20.60 -0.44
N VAL A 86 -6.96 -21.20 -1.07
CA VAL A 86 -7.85 -20.53 -2.02
C VAL A 86 -8.62 -19.41 -1.32
N LEU A 87 -9.24 -19.69 -0.17
CA LEU A 87 -9.97 -18.69 0.61
C LEU A 87 -9.06 -17.56 1.11
N GLY A 88 -7.87 -17.88 1.60
CA GLY A 88 -6.85 -16.89 1.99
C GLY A 88 -6.38 -16.05 0.79
N GLY A 89 -6.14 -16.69 -0.36
CA GLY A 89 -5.79 -16.04 -1.61
C GLY A 89 -6.88 -15.07 -2.09
N ILE A 90 -8.15 -15.51 -2.08
CA ILE A 90 -9.30 -14.67 -2.41
C ILE A 90 -9.39 -13.47 -1.46
N GLY A 91 -9.23 -13.67 -0.14
CA GLY A 91 -9.23 -12.59 0.85
C GLY A 91 -8.14 -11.55 0.59
N THR A 92 -6.92 -11.99 0.25
CA THR A 92 -5.83 -11.07 -0.13
C THR A 92 -6.12 -10.33 -1.43
N TRP A 93 -6.69 -11.02 -2.43
CA TRP A 93 -7.02 -10.42 -3.72
C TRP A 93 -8.13 -9.37 -3.60
N LEU A 94 -9.16 -9.62 -2.79
CA LEU A 94 -10.22 -8.64 -2.51
C LEU A 94 -9.66 -7.39 -1.83
N THR A 95 -8.77 -7.56 -0.85
CA THR A 95 -8.10 -6.45 -0.15
C THR A 95 -7.22 -5.63 -1.11
N GLN A 96 -6.52 -6.30 -2.03
CA GLN A 96 -5.61 -5.66 -2.97
C GLN A 96 -6.34 -5.02 -4.18
N SER A 97 -7.49 -5.57 -4.58
CA SER A 97 -8.31 -5.12 -5.72
C SER A 97 -8.81 -3.68 -5.54
N HIS A 98 -9.19 -3.31 -4.32
CA HIS A 98 -9.62 -1.95 -4.00
C HIS A 98 -8.54 -0.88 -4.28
N TYR A 99 -7.25 -1.26 -4.22
CA TYR A 99 -6.13 -0.32 -4.42
C TYR A 99 -5.88 0.04 -5.89
N ARG A 100 -6.39 -0.74 -6.86
CA ARG A 100 -6.23 -0.43 -8.30
C ARG A 100 -6.93 0.88 -8.68
N ARG A 101 -8.09 1.19 -8.11
CA ARG A 101 -8.83 2.44 -8.37
C ARG A 101 -8.18 3.68 -7.75
N LYS A 102 -7.45 3.54 -6.63
CA LYS A 102 -6.76 4.67 -5.96
C LYS A 102 -5.46 5.10 -6.64
N SER A 103 -4.93 4.30 -7.58
CA SER A 103 -3.70 4.63 -8.29
C SER A 103 -3.89 5.75 -9.32
N TRP A 104 -5.07 5.83 -9.94
CA TRP A 104 -5.38 6.83 -10.96
C TRP A 104 -5.75 8.18 -10.33
N LYS A 105 -6.58 8.17 -9.27
CA LYS A 105 -6.96 9.41 -8.56
C LYS A 105 -5.75 10.13 -7.96
N ARG A 106 -4.79 9.39 -7.40
CA ARG A 106 -3.56 9.98 -6.83
C ARG A 106 -2.65 10.64 -7.86
N LYS A 107 -2.63 10.18 -9.12
CA LYS A 107 -1.85 10.85 -10.17
C LYS A 107 -2.47 12.20 -10.52
N TYR A 108 -3.79 12.24 -10.66
CA TYR A 108 -4.51 13.49 -10.94
C TYR A 108 -4.40 14.51 -9.80
N GLU A 109 -4.50 14.06 -8.55
CA GLU A 109 -4.35 14.96 -7.40
C GLU A 109 -2.94 15.56 -7.30
N VAL A 110 -1.90 14.76 -7.54
CA VAL A 110 -0.51 15.26 -7.56
C VAL A 110 -0.30 16.27 -8.68
N GLU A 111 -0.83 15.99 -9.86
CA GLU A 111 -0.72 16.91 -11.00
C GLU A 111 -1.50 18.21 -10.77
N ARG A 112 -2.69 18.12 -10.17
CA ARG A 112 -3.51 19.30 -9.82
C ARG A 112 -2.79 20.20 -8.81
N LEU A 113 -2.27 19.61 -7.72
CA LEU A 113 -1.51 20.34 -6.71
C LEU A 113 -0.24 20.98 -7.28
N ARG A 114 0.43 20.33 -8.23
CA ARG A 114 1.59 20.91 -8.92
C ARG A 114 1.23 22.11 -9.78
N ARG A 115 0.10 22.06 -10.50
CA ARG A 115 -0.39 23.18 -11.29
C ARG A 115 -0.75 24.38 -10.41
N GLU A 116 -1.51 24.15 -9.35
CA GLU A 116 -1.89 25.19 -8.38
C GLU A 116 -0.65 25.86 -7.76
N ALA A 117 0.39 25.07 -7.42
CA ALA A 117 1.66 25.62 -6.93
C ALA A 117 2.36 26.51 -7.98
N SER A 118 2.46 26.04 -9.23
CA SER A 118 3.10 26.80 -10.30
C SER A 118 2.37 28.12 -10.63
N GLU A 119 1.04 28.13 -10.56
CA GLU A 119 0.24 29.34 -10.77
C GLU A 119 0.41 30.35 -9.64
N ASN A 120 0.46 29.86 -8.38
CA ASN A 120 0.72 30.73 -7.23
C ASN A 120 2.12 31.35 -7.27
N GLU A 121 3.14 30.58 -7.69
CA GLU A 121 4.49 31.12 -7.90
C GLU A 121 4.51 32.20 -8.99
N ALA A 122 3.78 32.02 -10.10
CA ALA A 122 3.69 33.02 -11.17
C ALA A 122 3.00 34.32 -10.69
N LYS A 123 1.90 34.19 -9.92
CA LYS A 123 1.20 35.35 -9.32
C LYS A 123 2.10 36.12 -8.35
N LEU A 124 2.84 35.42 -7.48
CA LEU A 124 3.78 36.04 -6.56
C LEU A 124 4.87 36.82 -7.29
N ARG A 125 5.43 36.28 -8.38
CA ARG A 125 6.42 36.98 -9.20
C ARG A 125 5.86 38.27 -9.81
N HIS A 126 4.66 38.22 -10.36
CA HIS A 126 4.01 39.42 -10.92
C HIS A 126 3.81 40.51 -9.86
N LEU A 127 3.33 40.16 -8.66
CA LEU A 127 3.16 41.11 -7.56
C LEU A 127 4.50 41.68 -7.06
N GLN A 128 5.56 40.86 -7.07
CA GLN A 128 6.91 41.32 -6.73
C GLN A 128 7.45 42.31 -7.76
N GLU A 129 7.22 42.06 -9.05
CA GLU A 129 7.60 43.00 -10.12
C GLU A 129 6.84 44.33 -10.01
N GLU A 130 5.54 44.30 -9.73
CA GLU A 130 4.75 45.51 -9.49
C GLU A 130 5.23 46.28 -8.26
N ARG A 131 5.52 45.58 -7.16
CA ARG A 131 6.12 46.20 -5.97
C ARG A 131 7.52 46.75 -6.22
N ALA A 132 8.34 46.09 -7.03
CA ALA A 132 9.67 46.58 -7.39
C ALA A 132 9.57 47.88 -8.21
N LYS A 133 8.62 47.94 -9.16
CA LYS A 133 8.33 49.16 -9.93
C LYS A 133 7.77 50.29 -9.05
N ALA A 134 6.86 49.97 -8.13
CA ALA A 134 6.27 50.94 -7.21
C ALA A 134 7.29 51.49 -6.20
N SER A 135 8.13 50.61 -5.61
CA SER A 135 9.19 51.02 -4.68
C SER A 135 10.31 51.81 -5.34
N GLY A 136 10.70 51.46 -6.58
CA GLY A 136 11.63 52.26 -7.38
C GLY A 136 11.08 53.66 -7.69
N THR A 137 9.79 53.74 -8.06
CA THR A 137 9.11 55.02 -8.34
C THR A 137 9.02 55.89 -7.08
N SER A 138 8.60 55.34 -5.92
CA SER A 138 8.56 56.08 -4.66
C SER A 138 9.93 56.57 -4.18
N THR A 139 10.98 55.78 -4.40
CA THR A 139 12.36 56.18 -4.04
C THR A 139 12.84 57.36 -4.88
N SER A 140 12.57 57.35 -6.19
CA SER A 140 12.93 58.47 -7.08
C SER A 140 12.16 59.77 -6.79
N LEU A 141 10.88 59.68 -6.40
CA LEU A 141 10.05 60.85 -6.06
C LEU A 141 10.47 61.49 -4.73
N VAL A 142 10.97 60.71 -3.77
CA VAL A 142 11.49 61.24 -2.48
C VAL A 142 12.82 61.96 -2.68
N THR A 143 13.73 61.42 -3.50
CA THR A 143 15.01 62.08 -3.80
C THR A 143 14.83 63.39 -4.60
N SER A 144 13.89 63.45 -5.54
CA SER A 144 13.61 64.66 -6.34
C SER A 144 13.00 65.81 -5.55
N ARG A 145 12.33 65.53 -4.42
CA ARG A 145 11.63 66.54 -3.61
C ARG A 145 12.52 67.16 -2.53
N ALA A 146 13.74 66.65 -2.36
CA ALA A 146 14.72 67.07 -1.36
C ALA A 146 15.87 67.91 -1.96
N ALA A 147 15.81 68.24 -3.25
CA ALA A 147 16.71 69.14 -3.98
C ALA A 147 15.99 70.45 -4.30
#